data_AF-A0AA36GCT9-F1
#
_entry.id   AF-A0AA36GCT9-F1
#
_cell.length_a   1.000
_cell.length_b   1.000
_cell.length_c   1.000
_cell.angle_alpha   90.00
_cell.angle_beta   90.00
_cell.angle_gamma   90.00
#
_symmetry.space_group_name_H-M   'P 1'
#
loop_
_entity.id
_entity.type
_entity.pdbx_description
1 polymer ?
#
loop_
_entity_poly.entity_id
_entity_poly.type
_entity_poly.pdbx_seq_one_letter_code
_entity_poly.pdbx_strand_id
1 'polypeptide(L)'
;MRVSSLKSPKVVLAVLILAVLWNEWISFYVNYVHWKPFHNENLNCTNLLLVADPQLIGYQNEPWWIGWLSRWDADRYLQKGYAYAYAHTKPELVLFLGDLLDEGLSASVLEYQLAATRFHQIFNTGVGPDKQIFIPGDNDVGGEYGWVIPELVAKFDQIFPTTRYTSIPNLGPIDFHFLNVFNMELRPIHLSTAPSTQRILLSHMPVMKAWSNALMKATEINATLILSAHDHTAHIYTMEYSWVEKVMLPGELWTGYIGPNRRLVEIKTPTCSYRMGVPQMAYGHLSLCPLTTDTMAASYQLLPLPGRYPQVFVYIIILIWLLSTLLLNRFNKCDMPRLKHFRAQTPCQTKTLHDIL
;
A
#
# COMPACT_ATOMS: atom_id res chain seq x y z
N MET A 1 23.42 15.18 37.73
CA MET A 1 22.71 15.81 36.59
C MET A 1 21.23 15.82 36.90
N ARG A 2 20.57 17.00 36.93
CA ARG A 2 19.15 17.10 37.26
C ARG A 2 18.30 16.51 36.12
N VAL A 3 17.52 15.47 36.41
CA VAL A 3 16.46 14.91 35.55
C VAL A 3 15.28 15.89 35.37
N SER A 4 15.50 17.20 35.57
CA SER A 4 14.46 18.22 35.55
C SER A 4 14.19 18.82 34.16
N SER A 5 15.07 18.63 33.17
CA SER A 5 14.90 19.23 31.83
C SER A 5 13.82 18.55 30.99
N LEU A 6 13.64 17.23 31.15
CA LEU A 6 12.66 16.43 30.41
C LEU A 6 11.20 16.65 30.84
N LYS A 7 10.96 17.39 31.93
CA LYS A 7 9.61 17.74 32.40
C LYS A 7 9.06 19.05 31.82
N SER A 8 9.86 19.77 31.04
CA SER A 8 9.43 21.03 30.43
C SER A 8 8.33 20.76 29.40
N PRO A 9 7.16 21.42 29.46
CA PRO A 9 6.13 21.32 28.44
C PRO A 9 6.66 21.59 27.02
N LYS A 10 7.68 22.45 26.90
CA LYS A 10 8.36 22.74 25.63
C LYS A 10 9.10 21.53 25.07
N VAL A 11 9.72 20.72 25.92
CA VAL A 11 10.44 19.49 25.51
C VAL A 11 9.45 18.42 25.07
N VAL A 12 8.36 18.23 25.84
CA VAL A 12 7.27 17.32 25.46
C VAL A 12 6.70 17.69 24.09
N LEU A 13 6.37 18.98 23.89
CA LEU A 13 5.84 19.48 22.62
C LEU A 13 6.84 19.27 21.48
N ALA A 14 8.13 19.55 21.69
CA ALA A 14 9.16 19.32 20.68
C ALA A 14 9.27 17.84 20.28
N VAL A 15 9.27 16.91 21.24
CA VAL A 15 9.31 15.46 20.97
C VAL A 15 8.08 15.03 20.15
N LEU A 16 6.88 15.49 20.52
CA LEU A 16 5.66 15.18 19.78
C LEU A 16 5.71 15.73 18.35
N ILE A 17 6.13 16.99 18.17
CA ILE A 17 6.28 17.59 16.85
C ILE A 17 7.28 16.80 16.01
N LEU A 18 8.46 16.47 16.55
CA LEU A 18 9.49 15.72 15.81
C LEU A 18 9.02 14.31 15.44
N ALA A 19 8.30 13.62 16.33
CA ALA A 19 7.76 12.30 16.04
C ALA A 19 6.72 12.34 14.92
N VAL A 20 5.80 13.31 14.97
CA VAL A 20 4.80 13.49 13.91
C VAL A 20 5.49 13.91 12.61
N LEU A 21 6.44 14.84 12.64
CA LEU A 21 7.22 15.24 11.45
C LEU A 21 7.93 14.05 10.79
N TRP A 22 8.59 13.21 11.59
CA TRP A 22 9.31 12.04 11.08
C TRP A 22 8.36 10.98 10.50
N ASN A 23 7.40 10.54 11.28
CA ASN A 23 6.50 9.43 10.93
C ASN A 23 5.56 9.81 9.78
N GLU A 24 5.09 11.05 9.75
CA GLU A 24 4.07 11.48 8.79
C GLU A 24 4.64 12.19 7.56
N TRP A 25 5.86 12.75 7.55
CA TRP A 25 6.35 13.47 6.37
C TRP A 25 7.78 13.12 5.98
N ILE A 26 8.73 13.26 6.90
CA ILE A 26 10.16 13.14 6.55
C ILE A 26 10.47 11.73 6.05
N SER A 27 9.95 10.68 6.67
CA SER A 27 10.21 9.29 6.24
C SER A 27 9.72 9.00 4.82
N PHE A 28 8.57 9.53 4.41
CA PHE A 28 8.08 9.43 3.03
C PHE A 28 8.94 10.23 2.07
N TYR A 29 9.27 11.48 2.43
CA TYR A 29 10.11 12.34 1.62
C TYR A 29 11.52 11.76 1.42
N VAL A 30 12.10 11.17 2.47
CA VAL A 30 13.40 10.47 2.40
C VAL A 30 13.31 9.32 1.39
N ASN A 31 12.28 8.48 1.42
CA ASN A 31 12.13 7.44 0.40
C ASN A 31 12.03 8.05 -1.00
N TYR A 32 11.16 9.04 -1.17
CA TYR A 32 10.93 9.73 -2.45
C TYR A 32 12.22 10.26 -3.08
N VAL A 33 13.09 10.94 -2.31
CA VAL A 33 14.35 11.49 -2.87
C VAL A 33 15.41 10.45 -3.18
N HIS A 34 15.30 9.23 -2.63
CA HIS A 34 16.21 8.11 -2.93
C HIS A 34 15.73 7.26 -4.10
N TRP A 35 14.48 7.43 -4.56
CA TRP A 35 14.02 6.75 -5.76
C TRP A 35 14.81 7.23 -6.96
N LYS A 36 15.35 6.27 -7.72
CA LYS A 36 16.18 6.59 -8.88
C LYS A 36 15.33 7.30 -9.93
N PRO A 37 15.82 8.42 -10.51
CA PRO A 37 15.17 9.03 -11.65
C PRO A 37 15.19 8.04 -12.81
N PHE A 38 14.08 8.01 -13.52
CA PHE A 38 13.85 7.06 -14.59
C PHE A 38 13.92 7.81 -15.91
N HIS A 39 15.05 7.76 -16.63
CA HIS A 39 15.09 8.22 -18.01
C HIS A 39 16.30 7.65 -18.75
N ASN A 40 16.04 7.06 -19.91
CA ASN A 40 16.95 7.21 -21.04
C ASN A 40 16.40 8.39 -21.84
N GLU A 41 16.99 9.58 -21.70
CA GLU A 41 16.50 10.84 -22.29
C GLU A 41 16.36 10.78 -23.83
N ASN A 42 16.98 9.78 -24.46
CA ASN A 42 16.98 9.58 -25.90
C ASN A 42 15.79 8.75 -26.42
N LEU A 43 14.93 8.22 -25.54
CA LEU A 43 13.81 7.36 -25.92
C LEU A 43 12.47 7.93 -25.46
N ASN A 44 11.48 7.88 -26.34
CA ASN A 44 10.08 8.18 -25.99
C ASN A 44 9.50 6.99 -25.23
N CYS A 45 9.56 7.04 -23.91
CA CYS A 45 9.06 6.00 -23.03
C CYS A 45 7.68 6.35 -22.48
N THR A 46 6.95 5.31 -22.10
CA THR A 46 5.67 5.40 -21.40
C THR A 46 5.86 4.85 -20.00
N ASN A 47 5.48 5.60 -18.99
CA ASN A 47 5.56 5.25 -17.58
C ASN A 47 4.22 4.71 -17.09
N LEU A 48 4.29 3.53 -16.47
CA LEU A 48 3.17 2.83 -15.85
C LEU A 48 3.44 2.75 -14.34
N LEU A 49 2.46 3.15 -13.55
CA LEU A 49 2.47 2.99 -12.11
C LEU A 49 1.66 1.76 -11.73
N LEU A 50 2.30 0.80 -11.05
CA LEU A 50 1.69 -0.44 -10.60
C LEU A 50 1.32 -0.31 -9.12
N VAL A 51 0.05 -0.55 -8.81
CA VAL A 51 -0.51 -0.56 -7.46
C VAL A 51 -1.04 -1.96 -7.19
N ALA A 52 -0.47 -2.64 -6.20
CA ALA A 52 -0.85 -4.01 -5.86
C ALA A 52 -1.26 -4.09 -4.38
N ASP A 53 -2.32 -4.85 -4.11
CA ASP A 53 -2.79 -5.19 -2.77
C ASP A 53 -2.89 -4.00 -1.81
N PRO A 54 -3.58 -2.89 -2.18
CA PRO A 54 -3.82 -1.81 -1.22
C PRO A 54 -4.69 -2.28 -0.05
N GLN A 55 -5.54 -3.31 -0.27
CA GLN A 55 -6.39 -3.96 0.72
C GLN A 55 -7.02 -2.97 1.70
N LEU A 56 -7.91 -2.12 1.16
CA LEU A 56 -8.52 -1.09 1.96
C LEU A 56 -9.36 -1.70 3.09
N ILE A 57 -9.00 -1.36 4.33
CA ILE A 57 -9.68 -1.84 5.52
C ILE A 57 -11.17 -1.48 5.47
N GLY A 58 -12.02 -2.49 5.59
CA GLY A 58 -13.47 -2.35 5.63
C GLY A 58 -14.03 -1.98 6.99
N TYR A 59 -15.26 -2.42 7.28
CA TYR A 59 -16.07 -1.99 8.41
C TYR A 59 -16.47 -3.14 9.36
N GLN A 60 -16.13 -4.39 9.04
CA GLN A 60 -16.61 -5.57 9.75
C GLN A 60 -15.55 -6.21 10.64
N ASN A 61 -14.32 -6.38 10.14
CA ASN A 61 -13.30 -7.24 10.75
C ASN A 61 -12.44 -6.51 11.79
N GLU A 62 -12.41 -5.18 11.75
CA GLU A 62 -11.67 -4.39 12.74
C GLU A 62 -12.42 -4.28 14.08
N PRO A 63 -11.73 -4.33 15.23
CA PRO A 63 -12.35 -4.09 16.52
C PRO A 63 -13.05 -2.74 16.58
N TRP A 64 -14.31 -2.71 17.03
CA TRP A 64 -15.17 -1.53 17.00
C TRP A 64 -14.56 -0.26 17.63
N TRP A 65 -13.71 -0.42 18.64
CA TRP A 65 -13.11 0.70 19.38
C TRP A 65 -11.91 1.33 18.67
N ILE A 66 -11.28 0.63 17.71
CA ILE A 66 -10.07 1.10 17.02
C ILE A 66 -10.21 1.14 15.50
N GLY A 67 -11.20 0.47 14.91
CA GLY A 67 -11.30 0.33 13.46
C GLY A 67 -11.36 1.66 12.70
N TRP A 68 -11.96 2.71 13.29
CA TRP A 68 -11.95 4.04 12.69
C TRP A 68 -10.53 4.63 12.60
N LEU A 69 -9.69 4.37 13.60
CA LEU A 69 -8.30 4.83 13.63
C LEU A 69 -7.44 3.98 12.69
N SER A 70 -7.62 2.66 12.67
CA SER A 70 -6.95 1.76 11.73
C SER A 70 -7.22 2.17 10.28
N ARG A 71 -8.49 2.43 9.93
CA ARG A 71 -8.89 2.95 8.61
C ARG A 71 -8.22 4.29 8.31
N TRP A 72 -8.33 5.24 9.23
CA TRP A 72 -7.73 6.57 9.05
C TRP A 72 -6.21 6.50 8.84
N ASP A 73 -5.53 5.63 9.58
CA ASP A 73 -4.07 5.45 9.47
C ASP A 73 -3.67 4.84 8.14
N ALA A 74 -4.32 3.72 7.78
CA ALA A 74 -4.07 3.01 6.53
C ALA A 74 -4.36 3.88 5.30
N ASP A 75 -5.49 4.59 5.29
CA ASP A 75 -5.88 5.48 4.19
C ASP A 75 -4.86 6.58 3.96
N ARG A 76 -4.38 7.21 5.05
CA ARG A 76 -3.37 8.27 4.96
C ARG A 76 -2.01 7.75 4.54
N TYR A 77 -1.64 6.55 4.99
CA TYR A 77 -0.40 5.89 4.58
C TYR A 77 -0.40 5.65 3.07
N LEU A 78 -1.46 5.02 2.55
CA LEU A 78 -1.64 4.75 1.14
C LEU A 78 -1.68 6.05 0.32
N GLN A 79 -2.51 7.02 0.72
CA GLN A 79 -2.67 8.29 0.01
C GLN A 79 -1.34 9.02 -0.12
N LYS A 80 -0.55 9.08 0.95
CA LYS A 80 0.74 9.77 0.95
C LYS A 80 1.77 9.04 0.10
N GLY A 81 1.88 7.72 0.25
CA GLY A 81 2.78 6.90 -0.56
C GLY A 81 2.47 7.03 -2.05
N TYR A 82 1.18 6.93 -2.39
CA TYR A 82 0.70 7.05 -3.76
C TYR A 82 0.97 8.44 -4.33
N ALA A 83 0.70 9.51 -3.57
CA ALA A 83 0.97 10.88 -4.02
C ALA A 83 2.44 11.10 -4.41
N TYR A 84 3.39 10.59 -3.61
CA TYR A 84 4.80 10.64 -3.96
C TYR A 84 5.13 9.77 -5.17
N ALA A 85 4.64 8.52 -5.21
CA ALA A 85 4.88 7.61 -6.33
C ALA A 85 4.38 8.18 -7.65
N TYR A 86 3.18 8.76 -7.64
CA TYR A 86 2.59 9.45 -8.76
C TYR A 86 3.39 10.68 -9.18
N ALA A 87 3.80 11.53 -8.23
CA ALA A 87 4.59 12.72 -8.52
C ALA A 87 5.98 12.38 -9.11
N HIS A 88 6.58 11.27 -8.66
CA HIS A 88 7.85 10.76 -9.16
C HIS A 88 7.74 10.23 -10.58
N THR A 89 6.72 9.40 -10.83
CA THR A 89 6.61 8.64 -12.08
C THR A 89 5.89 9.40 -13.18
N LYS A 90 4.99 10.32 -12.83
CA LYS A 90 4.09 11.04 -13.76
C LYS A 90 3.49 10.09 -14.80
N PRO A 91 2.81 9.02 -14.36
CA PRO A 91 2.49 7.89 -15.21
C PRO A 91 1.43 8.26 -16.26
N GLU A 92 1.58 7.74 -17.47
CA GLU A 92 0.53 7.77 -18.49
C GLU A 92 -0.61 6.80 -18.17
N LEU A 93 -0.32 5.74 -17.41
CA LEU A 93 -1.28 4.71 -17.03
C LEU A 93 -1.02 4.18 -15.62
N VAL A 94 -2.08 4.00 -14.83
CA VAL A 94 -2.01 3.35 -13.51
C VAL A 94 -2.71 1.99 -13.59
N LEU A 95 -2.03 0.94 -13.17
CA LEU A 95 -2.55 -0.43 -13.14
C LEU A 95 -2.77 -0.86 -11.68
N PHE A 96 -4.01 -1.18 -11.33
CA PHE A 96 -4.39 -1.73 -10.04
C PHE A 96 -4.55 -3.25 -10.15
N LEU A 97 -3.66 -3.99 -9.50
CA LEU A 97 -3.42 -5.41 -9.72
C LEU A 97 -4.17 -6.33 -8.74
N GLY A 98 -5.38 -5.94 -8.33
CA GLY A 98 -6.25 -6.73 -7.45
C GLY A 98 -6.07 -6.46 -5.97
N ASP A 99 -6.96 -7.07 -5.19
CA ASP A 99 -7.10 -6.92 -3.75
C ASP A 99 -7.24 -5.46 -3.33
N LEU A 100 -8.21 -4.81 -3.98
CA LEU A 100 -8.47 -3.38 -3.74
C LEU A 100 -9.10 -3.17 -2.36
N LEU A 101 -10.00 -4.06 -1.97
CA LEU A 101 -10.73 -4.02 -0.72
C LEU A 101 -10.44 -5.27 0.11
N ASP A 102 -10.22 -5.11 1.42
CA ASP A 102 -9.98 -6.21 2.37
C ASP A 102 -11.25 -7.06 2.59
N GLU A 103 -12.43 -6.41 2.58
CA GLU A 103 -13.72 -7.04 2.90
C GLU A 103 -14.64 -7.13 1.68
N GLY A 104 -14.10 -7.19 0.46
CA GLY A 104 -14.90 -7.19 -0.78
C GLY A 104 -15.96 -8.30 -0.82
N LEU A 105 -15.65 -9.46 -0.24
CA LEU A 105 -16.52 -10.63 -0.19
C LEU A 105 -17.68 -10.52 0.81
N SER A 106 -17.44 -9.91 1.97
CA SER A 106 -18.39 -9.89 3.10
C SER A 106 -19.10 -8.56 3.29
N ALA A 107 -18.59 -7.48 2.69
CA ALA A 107 -19.17 -6.14 2.83
C ALA A 107 -20.61 -6.07 2.31
N SER A 108 -21.49 -5.46 3.11
CA SER A 108 -22.81 -5.06 2.65
C SER A 108 -22.71 -4.08 1.48
N VAL A 109 -23.83 -3.87 0.76
CA VAL A 109 -23.87 -2.91 -0.36
C VAL A 109 -23.37 -1.52 0.06
N LEU A 110 -23.80 -1.04 1.24
CA LEU A 110 -23.40 0.26 1.77
C LEU A 110 -21.91 0.29 2.15
N GLU A 111 -21.43 -0.71 2.88
CA GLU A 111 -20.01 -0.78 3.29
C GLU A 111 -19.08 -0.84 2.10
N TYR A 112 -19.44 -1.59 1.07
CA TYR A 112 -18.68 -1.68 -0.18
C TYR A 112 -18.63 -0.31 -0.88
N GLN A 113 -19.75 0.40 -0.98
CA GLN A 113 -19.79 1.75 -1.58
C GLN A 113 -18.94 2.75 -0.79
N LEU A 114 -18.96 2.69 0.54
CA LEU A 114 -18.13 3.53 1.41
C LEU A 114 -16.64 3.22 1.23
N ALA A 115 -16.27 1.93 1.19
CA ALA A 115 -14.89 1.50 0.99
C ALA A 115 -14.39 1.90 -0.41
N ALA A 116 -15.19 1.70 -1.47
CA ALA A 116 -14.85 2.13 -2.82
C ALA A 116 -14.73 3.65 -2.95
N THR A 117 -15.59 4.42 -2.27
CA THR A 117 -15.49 5.88 -2.24
C THR A 117 -14.17 6.33 -1.60
N ARG A 118 -13.78 5.71 -0.49
CA ARG A 118 -12.48 5.96 0.16
C ARG A 118 -11.32 5.58 -0.75
N PHE A 119 -11.40 4.43 -1.41
CA PHE A 119 -10.41 4.00 -2.39
C PHE A 119 -10.18 5.08 -3.45
N HIS A 120 -11.25 5.53 -4.10
CA HIS A 120 -11.16 6.57 -5.11
C HIS A 120 -10.60 7.89 -4.55
N GLN A 121 -10.94 8.28 -3.31
CA GLN A 121 -10.37 9.48 -2.68
C GLN A 121 -8.86 9.38 -2.40
N ILE A 122 -8.38 8.19 -2.03
CA ILE A 122 -6.97 7.93 -1.75
C ILE A 122 -6.14 8.00 -3.03
N PHE A 123 -6.65 7.42 -4.11
CA PHE A 123 -5.96 7.29 -5.38
C PHE A 123 -6.34 8.35 -6.43
N ASN A 124 -7.06 9.41 -6.02
CA ASN A 124 -7.40 10.55 -6.88
C ASN A 124 -6.34 11.66 -6.78
N THR A 125 -5.23 11.49 -7.50
CA THR A 125 -4.12 12.47 -7.58
C THR A 125 -4.16 13.30 -8.88
N GLY A 126 -5.34 13.50 -9.47
CA GLY A 126 -5.50 14.22 -10.74
C GLY A 126 -5.38 13.34 -11.99
N VAL A 127 -5.42 12.02 -11.79
CA VAL A 127 -5.68 11.07 -12.86
C VAL A 127 -7.16 11.18 -13.22
N GLY A 128 -7.45 11.57 -14.46
CA GLY A 128 -8.80 11.38 -15.00
C GLY A 128 -9.14 9.89 -14.96
N PRO A 129 -10.43 9.51 -14.79
CA PRO A 129 -10.85 8.11 -14.80
C PRO A 129 -10.27 7.36 -16.02
N ASP A 130 -10.03 8.10 -17.10
CA ASP A 130 -9.46 7.63 -18.35
C ASP A 130 -7.96 7.23 -18.32
N LYS A 131 -7.31 7.08 -17.16
CA LYS A 131 -5.90 6.58 -17.06
C LYS A 131 -5.68 5.49 -16.01
N GLN A 132 -6.73 4.72 -15.71
CA GLN A 132 -6.67 3.61 -14.77
C GLN A 132 -7.18 2.30 -15.42
N ILE A 133 -6.54 1.19 -15.06
CA ILE A 133 -7.03 -0.17 -15.29
C ILE A 133 -7.12 -0.87 -13.93
N PHE A 134 -8.24 -1.54 -13.70
CA PHE A 134 -8.50 -2.31 -12.49
C PHE A 134 -8.72 -3.77 -12.85
N ILE A 135 -8.02 -4.65 -12.15
CA ILE A 135 -8.35 -6.07 -12.12
C ILE A 135 -8.70 -6.48 -10.70
N PRO A 136 -9.62 -7.44 -10.49
CA PRO A 136 -9.95 -7.92 -9.16
C PRO A 136 -8.92 -8.93 -8.63
N GLY A 137 -8.75 -8.96 -7.31
CA GLY A 137 -8.09 -10.05 -6.59
C GLY A 137 -9.10 -10.97 -5.88
N ASP A 138 -8.61 -11.94 -5.12
CA ASP A 138 -9.46 -12.89 -4.41
C ASP A 138 -10.25 -12.26 -3.26
N ASN A 139 -9.75 -11.22 -2.60
CA ASN A 139 -10.52 -10.50 -1.58
C ASN A 139 -11.63 -9.62 -2.19
N ASP A 140 -11.55 -9.35 -3.49
CA ASP A 140 -12.58 -8.60 -4.22
C ASP A 140 -13.72 -9.51 -4.73
N VAL A 141 -13.39 -10.69 -5.26
CA VAL A 141 -14.36 -11.55 -6.00
C VAL A 141 -14.35 -13.04 -5.65
N GLY A 142 -13.47 -13.47 -4.76
CA GLY A 142 -13.31 -14.87 -4.34
C GLY A 142 -12.31 -15.63 -5.21
N GLY A 143 -12.03 -16.89 -4.84
CA GLY A 143 -11.16 -17.79 -5.59
C GLY A 143 -10.08 -18.48 -4.78
N GLU A 144 -9.56 -17.86 -3.70
CA GLU A 144 -8.50 -18.47 -2.89
C GLU A 144 -9.03 -19.63 -2.02
N TYR A 145 -10.12 -19.41 -1.30
CA TYR A 145 -10.74 -20.39 -0.40
C TYR A 145 -12.10 -20.93 -0.91
N GLY A 146 -12.41 -20.69 -2.19
CA GLY A 146 -13.69 -21.03 -2.77
C GLY A 146 -13.76 -20.73 -4.27
N TRP A 147 -14.96 -20.58 -4.79
CA TRP A 147 -15.17 -20.22 -6.19
C TRP A 147 -15.12 -18.71 -6.39
N VAL A 148 -14.74 -18.28 -7.59
CA VAL A 148 -14.98 -16.91 -8.04
C VAL A 148 -16.49 -16.69 -8.10
N ILE A 149 -16.98 -15.63 -7.46
CA ILE A 149 -18.42 -15.34 -7.34
C ILE A 149 -18.83 -14.37 -8.47
N PRO A 150 -19.62 -14.80 -9.47
CA PRO A 150 -19.96 -13.98 -10.63
C PRO A 150 -20.62 -12.64 -10.29
N GLU A 151 -21.46 -12.61 -9.26
CA GLU A 151 -22.15 -11.40 -8.81
C GLU A 151 -21.16 -10.37 -8.25
N LEU A 152 -20.08 -10.82 -7.60
CA LEU A 152 -19.03 -9.93 -7.10
C LEU A 152 -18.13 -9.44 -8.24
N VAL A 153 -17.84 -10.27 -9.24
CA VAL A 153 -17.14 -9.84 -10.46
C VAL A 153 -17.92 -8.72 -11.17
N ALA A 154 -19.23 -8.91 -11.35
CA ALA A 154 -20.09 -7.90 -11.99
C ALA A 154 -20.14 -6.60 -11.16
N LYS A 155 -20.24 -6.70 -9.83
CA LYS A 155 -20.20 -5.56 -8.92
C LYS A 155 -18.85 -4.83 -8.95
N PHE A 156 -17.74 -5.56 -8.98
CA PHE A 156 -16.41 -5.00 -9.09
C PHE A 156 -16.26 -4.21 -10.39
N ASP A 157 -16.60 -4.80 -11.53
CA ASP A 157 -16.51 -4.16 -12.85
C ASP A 157 -17.39 -2.89 -12.94
N GLN A 158 -18.51 -2.84 -12.21
CA GLN A 158 -19.38 -1.66 -12.14
C GLN A 158 -18.76 -0.51 -11.32
N ILE A 159 -18.07 -0.82 -10.21
CA ILE A 159 -17.55 0.17 -9.26
C ILE A 159 -16.13 0.62 -9.62
N PHE A 160 -15.36 -0.26 -10.23
CA PHE A 160 -14.00 -0.02 -10.72
C PHE A 160 -13.95 -0.17 -12.24
N PRO A 161 -14.66 0.69 -12.99
CA PRO A 161 -14.70 0.60 -14.44
C PRO A 161 -13.30 0.80 -15.00
N THR A 162 -12.84 -0.17 -15.78
CA THR A 162 -11.60 0.02 -16.53
C THR A 162 -11.85 0.85 -17.77
N THR A 163 -11.01 1.87 -17.96
CA THR A 163 -11.07 2.73 -19.13
C THR A 163 -10.66 1.99 -20.39
N ARG A 164 -11.43 2.22 -21.47
CA ARG A 164 -11.04 1.85 -22.82
C ARG A 164 -10.24 2.98 -23.44
N TYR A 165 -8.97 2.73 -23.71
CA TYR A 165 -8.10 3.68 -24.40
C TYR A 165 -8.32 3.59 -25.91
N THR A 166 -8.06 4.66 -26.64
CA THR A 166 -7.84 4.56 -28.10
C THR A 166 -6.35 4.39 -28.40
N SER A 167 -5.51 5.02 -27.58
CA SER A 167 -4.05 4.96 -27.63
C SER A 167 -3.47 5.42 -26.29
N ILE A 168 -2.39 4.80 -25.84
CA ILE A 168 -1.58 5.30 -24.73
C ILE A 168 -0.42 6.11 -25.34
N PRO A 169 -0.15 7.35 -24.88
CA PRO A 169 0.91 8.17 -25.43
C PRO A 169 2.25 7.42 -25.47
N ASN A 170 2.97 7.52 -26.59
CA ASN A 170 4.31 6.93 -26.80
C ASN A 170 4.43 5.40 -26.72
N LEU A 171 3.35 4.66 -26.48
CA LEU A 171 3.42 3.21 -26.27
C LEU A 171 3.11 2.40 -27.53
N GLY A 172 2.41 3.02 -28.50
CA GLY A 172 1.89 2.33 -29.69
C GLY A 172 0.67 1.44 -29.39
N PRO A 173 0.26 0.60 -30.34
CA PRO A 173 -0.81 -0.37 -30.14
C PRO A 173 -0.42 -1.39 -29.06
N ILE A 174 -1.22 -1.52 -28.00
CA ILE A 174 -1.07 -2.56 -26.97
C ILE A 174 -2.46 -3.14 -26.67
N ASP A 175 -2.51 -4.46 -26.52
CA ASP A 175 -3.67 -5.14 -25.96
C ASP A 175 -3.39 -5.53 -24.51
N PHE A 176 -4.31 -5.18 -23.60
CA PHE A 176 -4.31 -5.64 -22.23
C PHE A 176 -5.35 -6.74 -22.06
N HIS A 177 -4.90 -7.88 -21.55
CA HIS A 177 -5.77 -8.99 -21.17
C HIS A 177 -5.73 -9.19 -19.67
N PHE A 178 -6.83 -9.67 -19.09
CA PHE A 178 -6.92 -10.11 -17.71
C PHE A 178 -7.03 -11.63 -17.69
N LEU A 179 -6.21 -12.28 -16.86
CA LEU A 179 -6.40 -13.66 -16.47
C LEU A 179 -6.75 -13.73 -14.98
N ASN A 180 -7.95 -14.23 -14.69
CA ASN A 180 -8.27 -14.70 -13.35
C ASN A 180 -7.79 -16.16 -13.22
N VAL A 181 -6.70 -16.36 -12.48
CA VAL A 181 -6.10 -17.69 -12.31
C VAL A 181 -6.98 -18.64 -11.50
N PHE A 182 -7.89 -18.14 -10.66
CA PHE A 182 -8.74 -18.97 -9.81
C PHE A 182 -9.83 -19.72 -10.59
N ASN A 183 -10.32 -19.15 -11.70
CA ASN A 183 -11.31 -19.78 -12.58
C ASN A 183 -10.81 -19.96 -14.03
N MET A 184 -9.56 -19.59 -14.31
CA MET A 184 -8.91 -19.62 -15.63
C MET A 184 -9.61 -18.76 -16.69
N GLU A 185 -10.42 -17.79 -16.28
CA GLU A 185 -11.09 -16.87 -17.18
C GLU A 185 -10.08 -15.89 -17.75
N LEU A 186 -9.93 -15.93 -19.08
CA LEU A 186 -9.10 -15.02 -19.84
C LEU A 186 -10.02 -14.10 -20.64
N ARG A 187 -9.93 -12.78 -20.41
CA ARG A 187 -10.73 -11.79 -21.13
C ARG A 187 -9.91 -10.58 -21.55
N PRO A 188 -10.23 -9.94 -22.68
CA PRO A 188 -9.65 -8.66 -23.03
C PRO A 188 -10.18 -7.55 -22.14
N ILE A 189 -9.28 -6.70 -21.63
CA ILE A 189 -9.61 -5.49 -20.88
C ILE A 189 -9.64 -4.30 -21.84
N HIS A 190 -8.58 -4.19 -22.65
CA HIS A 190 -8.42 -3.16 -23.65
C HIS A 190 -7.78 -3.80 -24.89
N LEU A 191 -8.39 -3.56 -26.04
CA LEU A 191 -7.84 -3.95 -27.34
C LEU A 191 -7.53 -2.67 -28.11
N SER A 192 -6.34 -2.61 -28.70
CA SER A 192 -6.00 -1.52 -29.57
C SER A 192 -6.85 -1.57 -30.84
N THR A 193 -7.22 -0.41 -31.37
CA THR A 193 -7.92 -0.32 -32.65
C THR A 193 -7.01 -0.66 -33.84
N ALA A 194 -5.70 -0.55 -33.65
CA ALA A 194 -4.69 -0.95 -34.61
C ALA A 194 -4.16 -2.36 -34.27
N PRO A 195 -3.70 -3.15 -35.25
CA PRO A 195 -3.08 -4.44 -34.97
C PRO A 195 -1.92 -4.30 -33.97
N SER A 196 -2.05 -4.97 -32.84
CA SER A 196 -1.02 -5.01 -31.81
C SER A 196 -0.26 -6.33 -31.84
N THR A 197 1.06 -6.23 -31.84
CA THR A 197 1.96 -7.36 -31.55
C THR A 197 2.35 -7.41 -30.08
N GLN A 198 2.05 -6.36 -29.32
CA GLN A 198 2.29 -6.31 -27.89
C GLN A 198 1.03 -6.64 -27.09
N ARG A 199 1.11 -7.71 -26.31
CA ARG A 199 0.03 -8.18 -25.45
C ARG A 199 0.52 -8.29 -24.03
N ILE A 200 -0.03 -7.46 -23.16
CA ILE A 200 0.31 -7.43 -21.74
C ILE A 200 -0.79 -8.18 -20.98
N LEU A 201 -0.39 -9.23 -20.27
CA LEU A 201 -1.30 -9.98 -19.42
C LEU A 201 -1.25 -9.43 -17.99
N LEU A 202 -2.41 -9.04 -17.47
CA LEU A 202 -2.59 -8.68 -16.07
C LEU A 202 -3.20 -9.87 -15.33
N SER A 203 -2.68 -10.17 -14.14
CA SER A 203 -3.20 -11.21 -13.27
C SER A 203 -3.01 -10.76 -11.83
N HIS A 204 -3.95 -11.06 -10.93
CA HIS A 204 -3.69 -10.86 -9.51
C HIS A 204 -2.66 -11.90 -9.02
N MET A 205 -2.88 -13.16 -9.36
CA MET A 205 -2.00 -14.28 -9.02
C MET A 205 -0.74 -14.36 -9.89
N PRO A 206 0.39 -14.87 -9.37
CA PRO A 206 1.55 -15.16 -10.20
C PRO A 206 1.28 -16.27 -11.22
N VAL A 207 1.67 -16.05 -12.48
CA VAL A 207 1.30 -16.93 -13.61
C VAL A 207 2.34 -18.01 -13.86
N MET A 208 3.62 -17.66 -13.95
CA MET A 208 4.73 -18.57 -14.25
C MET A 208 5.06 -19.51 -13.09
N LYS A 209 4.79 -19.09 -11.85
CA LYS A 209 5.17 -19.82 -10.64
C LYS A 209 4.33 -21.06 -10.39
N ALA A 210 3.03 -21.01 -10.67
CA ALA A 210 2.09 -21.84 -9.92
C ALA A 210 1.16 -22.71 -10.79
N TRP A 211 1.00 -22.44 -12.08
CA TRP A 211 -0.05 -23.11 -12.85
C TRP A 211 0.34 -23.31 -14.32
N SER A 212 0.62 -24.55 -14.72
CA SER A 212 0.86 -24.91 -16.14
C SER A 212 -0.25 -24.37 -17.04
N ASN A 213 -1.50 -24.42 -16.55
CA ASN A 213 -2.66 -23.95 -17.29
C ASN A 213 -2.67 -22.41 -17.42
N ALA A 214 -2.18 -21.66 -16.43
CA ALA A 214 -2.19 -20.20 -16.48
C ALA A 214 -1.10 -19.71 -17.44
N LEU A 215 0.06 -20.37 -17.41
CA LEU A 215 1.10 -20.16 -18.41
C LEU A 215 0.61 -20.53 -19.81
N MET A 216 -0.19 -21.60 -19.96
CA MET A 216 -0.86 -21.92 -21.23
C MET A 216 -1.77 -20.79 -21.69
N LYS A 217 -2.59 -20.20 -20.80
CA LYS A 217 -3.42 -19.02 -21.13
C LYS A 217 -2.59 -17.83 -21.60
N ALA A 218 -1.47 -17.55 -20.95
CA ALA A 218 -0.53 -16.52 -21.42
C ALA A 218 0.03 -16.85 -22.82
N THR A 219 0.30 -18.12 -23.10
CA THR A 219 0.79 -18.58 -24.40
C THR A 219 -0.27 -18.54 -25.49
N GLU A 220 -1.54 -18.87 -25.18
CA GLU A 220 -2.68 -18.84 -26.11
C GLU A 220 -2.84 -17.46 -26.77
N ILE A 221 -2.57 -16.39 -26.02
CA ILE A 221 -2.62 -15.02 -26.54
C ILE A 221 -1.27 -14.53 -27.06
N ASN A 222 -0.19 -15.30 -26.96
CA ASN A 222 1.19 -14.84 -27.17
C ASN A 222 1.49 -13.58 -26.33
N ALA A 223 1.29 -13.69 -25.00
CA ALA A 223 1.66 -12.63 -24.07
C ALA A 223 3.15 -12.30 -24.25
N THR A 224 3.47 -11.02 -24.13
CA THR A 224 4.82 -10.46 -24.29
C THR A 224 5.39 -9.95 -22.98
N LEU A 225 4.51 -9.69 -22.01
CA LEU A 225 4.79 -9.28 -20.65
C LEU A 225 3.62 -9.71 -19.75
N ILE A 226 3.92 -10.17 -18.54
CA ILE A 226 2.93 -10.44 -17.50
C ILE A 226 3.19 -9.50 -16.33
N LEU A 227 2.14 -8.88 -15.79
CA LEU A 227 2.17 -8.08 -14.57
C LEU A 227 1.28 -8.74 -13.51
N SER A 228 1.86 -9.06 -12.35
CA SER A 228 1.18 -9.82 -11.28
C SER A 228 1.41 -9.29 -9.86
N ALA A 229 0.72 -9.87 -8.88
CA ALA A 229 0.68 -9.42 -7.48
C ALA A 229 0.47 -10.62 -6.50
N HIS A 230 -0.40 -10.45 -5.48
CA HIS A 230 -0.91 -11.45 -4.51
C HIS A 230 0.09 -11.96 -3.46
N ASP A 231 1.33 -12.31 -3.84
CA ASP A 231 2.33 -12.84 -2.88
C ASP A 231 2.93 -11.75 -1.95
N HIS A 232 2.46 -10.50 -2.04
CA HIS A 232 2.93 -9.30 -1.31
C HIS A 232 4.43 -8.98 -1.45
N THR A 233 5.15 -9.65 -2.35
CA THR A 233 6.62 -9.59 -2.46
C THR A 233 7.06 -9.36 -3.90
N ALA A 234 8.11 -8.57 -4.11
CA ALA A 234 8.60 -8.23 -5.44
C ALA A 234 9.47 -9.33 -6.05
N HIS A 235 9.14 -9.76 -7.28
CA HIS A 235 9.94 -10.74 -8.01
C HIS A 235 9.88 -10.51 -9.52
N ILE A 236 10.92 -10.92 -10.23
CA ILE A 236 10.88 -11.08 -11.68
C ILE A 236 11.07 -12.55 -12.01
N TYR A 237 10.22 -13.04 -12.91
CA TYR A 237 10.34 -14.35 -13.50
C TYR A 237 10.64 -14.20 -14.98
N THR A 238 11.61 -14.95 -15.48
CA THR A 238 11.94 -15.01 -16.92
C THR A 238 11.84 -16.45 -17.39
N MET A 239 11.11 -16.68 -18.48
CA MET A 239 11.00 -18.00 -19.07
C MET A 239 12.16 -18.24 -20.03
N GLU A 240 12.94 -19.29 -19.77
CA GLU A 240 14.05 -19.74 -20.62
C GLU A 240 13.83 -21.21 -20.99
N TYR A 241 13.43 -21.45 -22.25
CA TYR A 241 12.95 -22.77 -22.71
C TYR A 241 11.81 -23.28 -21.83
N SER A 242 11.98 -24.44 -21.18
CA SER A 242 11.01 -25.06 -20.27
C SER A 242 11.27 -24.76 -18.79
N TRP A 243 12.16 -23.82 -18.48
CA TRP A 243 12.54 -23.46 -17.11
C TRP A 243 12.19 -21.99 -16.80
N VAL A 244 11.93 -21.71 -15.53
CA VAL A 244 11.63 -20.37 -15.04
C VAL A 244 12.77 -19.91 -14.14
N GLU A 245 13.50 -18.89 -14.57
CA GLU A 245 14.47 -18.19 -13.72
C GLU A 245 13.73 -17.19 -12.83
N LYS A 246 14.05 -17.19 -11.53
CA LYS A 246 13.44 -16.30 -10.54
C LYS A 246 14.52 -15.42 -9.94
N VAL A 247 14.35 -14.11 -10.08
CA VAL A 247 15.21 -13.11 -9.46
C VAL A 247 14.38 -12.31 -8.46
N MET A 248 14.82 -12.32 -7.20
CA MET A 248 14.32 -11.38 -6.20
C MET A 248 14.83 -9.98 -6.59
N LEU A 249 13.99 -8.96 -6.51
CA LEU A 249 14.42 -7.58 -6.73
C LEU A 249 14.74 -6.89 -5.41
N PRO A 250 16.01 -6.82 -4.97
CA PRO A 250 16.41 -6.18 -3.72
C PRO A 250 16.42 -4.64 -3.81
N GLY A 251 15.41 -4.02 -4.43
CA GLY A 251 15.37 -2.56 -4.64
C GLY A 251 16.28 -2.07 -5.78
N GLU A 252 16.73 -2.98 -6.64
CA GLU A 252 17.51 -2.66 -7.85
C GLU A 252 16.60 -2.39 -9.06
N LEU A 253 17.13 -1.62 -10.01
CA LEU A 253 16.49 -1.39 -11.30
C LEU A 253 16.68 -2.64 -12.16
N TRP A 254 15.58 -3.26 -12.58
CA TRP A 254 15.61 -4.26 -13.64
C TRP A 254 15.50 -3.59 -15.00
N THR A 255 16.25 -4.09 -15.97
CA THR A 255 16.16 -3.70 -17.39
C THR A 255 16.07 -4.95 -18.26
N GLY A 256 15.32 -4.87 -19.34
CA GLY A 256 15.13 -5.97 -20.27
C GLY A 256 14.49 -5.54 -21.58
N TYR A 257 14.19 -6.52 -22.42
CA TYR A 257 13.49 -6.33 -23.69
C TYR A 257 12.25 -7.21 -23.73
N ILE A 258 11.12 -6.63 -24.13
CA ILE A 258 9.85 -7.34 -24.30
C ILE A 258 9.43 -7.32 -25.77
N GLY A 259 8.71 -8.35 -26.20
CA GLY A 259 8.23 -8.50 -27.57
C GLY A 259 7.94 -9.96 -27.94
N PRO A 260 7.30 -10.23 -29.10
CA PRO A 260 6.87 -11.58 -29.50
C PRO A 260 8.00 -12.61 -29.61
N ASN A 261 9.19 -12.17 -30.02
CA ASN A 261 10.38 -13.02 -30.18
C ASN A 261 11.36 -12.89 -29.00
N ARG A 262 10.90 -12.39 -27.86
CA ARG A 262 11.68 -12.25 -26.63
C ARG A 262 11.24 -13.29 -25.60
N ARG A 263 12.07 -13.48 -24.57
CA ARG A 263 11.69 -14.29 -23.42
C ARG A 263 10.47 -13.65 -22.75
N LEU A 264 9.50 -14.48 -22.37
CA LEU A 264 8.39 -13.99 -21.58
C LEU A 264 8.91 -13.59 -20.20
N VAL A 265 8.53 -12.40 -19.76
CA VAL A 265 8.87 -11.85 -18.46
C VAL A 265 7.58 -11.67 -17.67
N GLU A 266 7.60 -12.07 -16.40
CA GLU A 266 6.58 -11.73 -15.42
C GLU A 266 7.17 -10.82 -14.35
N ILE A 267 6.58 -9.65 -14.17
CA ILE A 267 6.91 -8.70 -13.10
C ILE A 267 5.84 -8.82 -12.03
N LYS A 268 6.23 -9.34 -10.87
CA LYS A 268 5.38 -9.41 -9.69
C LYS A 268 5.62 -8.21 -8.78
N THR A 269 4.60 -7.39 -8.62
CA THR A 269 4.61 -6.17 -7.82
C THR A 269 4.31 -6.51 -6.36
N PRO A 270 5.04 -5.95 -5.37
CA PRO A 270 4.72 -6.16 -3.96
C PRO A 270 3.49 -5.35 -3.54
N THR A 271 2.92 -5.68 -2.39
CA THR A 271 1.86 -4.86 -1.79
C THR A 271 2.35 -3.44 -1.49
N CYS A 272 1.47 -2.45 -1.61
CA CYS A 272 1.69 -1.10 -1.11
C CYS A 272 1.13 -0.89 0.32
N SER A 273 0.47 -1.89 0.90
CA SER A 273 -0.20 -1.81 2.19
C SER A 273 0.64 -2.44 3.30
N TYR A 274 0.85 -1.70 4.39
CA TYR A 274 1.52 -2.26 5.57
C TYR A 274 0.67 -3.30 6.29
N ARG A 275 -0.64 -3.39 5.97
CA ARG A 275 -1.57 -4.34 6.58
C ARG A 275 -1.28 -5.79 6.24
N MET A 276 -0.50 -6.04 5.19
CA MET A 276 -0.06 -7.39 4.82
C MET A 276 1.03 -7.95 5.74
N GLY A 277 1.49 -7.18 6.73
CA GLY A 277 2.49 -7.65 7.69
C GLY A 277 3.87 -7.89 7.08
N VAL A 278 4.12 -7.42 5.86
CA VAL A 278 5.42 -7.56 5.19
C VAL A 278 6.34 -6.38 5.50
N PRO A 279 7.67 -6.61 5.61
CA PRO A 279 8.61 -5.55 5.95
C PRO A 279 8.86 -4.56 4.80
N GLN A 280 8.56 -4.95 3.57
CA GLN A 280 8.85 -4.19 2.35
C GLN A 280 7.56 -3.96 1.58
N MET A 281 7.06 -2.73 1.62
CA MET A 281 5.92 -2.27 0.82
C MET A 281 6.44 -1.27 -0.20
N ALA A 282 5.90 -1.32 -1.41
CA ALA A 282 6.33 -0.43 -2.48
C ALA A 282 5.23 -0.27 -3.52
N TYR A 283 5.35 0.78 -4.33
CA TYR A 283 4.71 0.82 -5.64
C TYR A 283 5.67 0.31 -6.71
N GLY A 284 5.15 -0.21 -7.82
CA GLY A 284 5.95 -0.57 -8.97
C GLY A 284 6.01 0.58 -9.98
N HIS A 285 7.20 0.91 -10.48
CA HIS A 285 7.35 1.80 -11.62
C HIS A 285 7.91 1.03 -12.81
N LEU A 286 7.10 0.87 -13.85
CA LEU A 286 7.48 0.25 -15.11
C LEU A 286 7.54 1.33 -16.18
N SER A 287 8.59 1.35 -16.99
CA SER A 287 8.58 2.14 -18.21
C SER A 287 8.88 1.28 -19.41
N LEU A 288 8.17 1.59 -20.49
CA LEU A 288 8.22 0.88 -21.76
C LEU A 288 8.59 1.87 -22.85
N CYS A 289 9.71 1.60 -23.52
CA CYS A 289 10.25 2.44 -24.58
C CYS A 289 10.25 1.63 -25.89
N PRO A 290 9.35 1.92 -26.84
CA PRO A 290 9.36 1.24 -28.13
C PRO A 290 10.70 1.47 -28.85
N LEU A 291 11.30 0.38 -29.33
CA LEU A 291 12.52 0.41 -30.15
C LEU A 291 12.21 0.10 -31.61
N THR A 292 11.30 -0.84 -31.82
CA THR A 292 10.72 -1.21 -33.12
C THR A 292 9.22 -1.46 -32.95
N THR A 293 8.54 -1.87 -34.02
CA THR A 293 7.12 -2.26 -33.95
C THR A 293 6.85 -3.42 -32.99
N ASP A 294 7.83 -4.32 -32.82
CA ASP A 294 7.66 -5.60 -32.10
C ASP A 294 8.60 -5.74 -30.90
N THR A 295 9.35 -4.71 -30.55
CA THR A 295 10.29 -4.79 -29.42
C THR A 295 10.30 -3.48 -28.65
N MET A 296 10.18 -3.59 -27.34
CA MET A 296 10.32 -2.48 -26.41
C MET A 296 11.44 -2.77 -25.43
N ALA A 297 12.22 -1.75 -25.09
CA ALA A 297 13.00 -1.76 -23.86
C ALA A 297 12.03 -1.59 -22.69
N ALA A 298 12.21 -2.39 -21.64
CA ALA A 298 11.45 -2.29 -20.41
C ALA A 298 12.43 -2.08 -19.25
N SER A 299 12.08 -1.17 -18.35
CA SER A 299 12.77 -1.12 -17.05
C SER A 299 11.77 -1.00 -15.92
N TYR A 300 12.05 -1.72 -14.84
CA TYR A 300 11.18 -1.81 -13.69
C TYR A 300 11.96 -1.53 -12.41
N GLN A 301 11.40 -0.69 -11.55
CA GLN A 301 11.95 -0.44 -10.22
C GLN A 301 10.85 -0.40 -9.18
N LEU A 302 11.23 -0.74 -7.95
CA LEU A 302 10.38 -0.52 -6.79
C LEU A 302 10.49 0.94 -6.32
N LEU A 303 9.40 1.45 -5.78
CA LEU A 303 9.32 2.72 -5.07
C LEU A 303 9.01 2.42 -3.60
N PRO A 304 10.03 2.12 -2.77
CA PRO A 304 9.81 1.68 -1.39
C PRO A 304 9.08 2.71 -0.54
N LEU A 305 8.23 2.22 0.35
CA LEU A 305 7.52 2.99 1.36
C LEU A 305 8.14 2.80 2.74
N PRO A 306 8.02 3.79 3.65
CA PRO A 306 8.56 3.64 5.00
C PRO A 306 7.81 2.54 5.77
N GLY A 307 8.54 1.79 6.60
CA GLY A 307 7.94 0.80 7.50
C GLY A 307 7.00 1.44 8.51
N ARG A 308 5.70 1.11 8.46
CA ARG A 308 4.69 1.72 9.34
C ARG A 308 4.76 1.22 10.78
N TYR A 309 4.96 -0.09 11.01
CA TYR A 309 5.00 -0.63 12.37
C TYR A 309 6.08 0.01 13.26
N PRO A 310 7.35 0.19 12.82
CA PRO A 310 8.33 0.96 13.59
C PRO A 310 7.87 2.37 13.97
N GLN A 311 7.17 3.06 13.06
CA GLN A 311 6.62 4.41 13.32
C GLN A 311 5.53 4.38 14.40
N VAL A 312 4.63 3.40 14.33
CA VAL A 312 3.59 3.18 15.35
C VAL A 312 4.23 2.88 16.71
N PHE A 313 5.29 2.06 16.76
CA PHE A 313 6.03 1.80 18.00
C PHE A 313 6.63 3.07 18.60
N VAL A 314 7.15 3.99 17.78
CA VAL A 314 7.64 5.29 18.27
C VAL A 314 6.52 6.07 18.97
N TYR A 315 5.30 6.09 18.41
CA TYR A 315 4.15 6.74 19.06
C TYR A 315 3.79 6.08 20.39
N ILE A 316 3.81 4.75 20.47
CA ILE A 316 3.52 4.01 21.70
C ILE A 316 4.56 4.32 22.77
N ILE A 317 5.85 4.34 22.43
CA ILE A 317 6.94 4.69 23.37
C ILE A 317 6.74 6.10 23.92
N ILE A 318 6.41 7.07 23.06
CA ILE A 318 6.15 8.45 23.47
C ILE A 318 4.93 8.51 24.38
N LEU A 319 3.85 7.79 24.05
CA LEU A 319 2.65 7.74 24.89
C LEU A 319 2.93 7.18 26.29
N ILE A 320 3.68 6.07 26.38
CA ILE A 320 4.11 5.47 27.66
C ILE A 320 4.97 6.46 28.45
N TRP A 321 5.89 7.14 27.78
CA TRP A 321 6.71 8.17 28.40
C TRP A 321 5.84 9.31 28.97
N LEU A 322 4.87 9.82 28.21
CA LEU A 322 3.94 10.85 28.67
C LEU A 322 3.12 10.40 29.88
N LEU A 323 2.51 9.22 29.82
CA LEU A 323 1.72 8.67 30.93
C LEU A 323 2.59 8.50 32.20
N SER A 324 3.82 8.01 32.03
CA SER A 324 4.77 7.87 33.14
C SER A 324 5.09 9.22 33.79
N THR A 325 5.32 10.27 32.98
CA THR A 325 5.57 11.62 33.51
C THR A 325 4.36 12.21 34.25
N LEU A 326 3.15 11.94 33.76
CA LEU A 326 1.89 12.40 34.39
C LEU A 326 1.66 11.70 35.74
N LEU A 327 1.88 10.38 35.81
CA LEU A 327 1.77 9.61 37.04
C LEU A 327 2.79 10.08 38.08
N LEU A 328 4.06 10.21 37.71
CA LEU A 328 5.11 10.71 38.60
C LEU A 328 4.82 12.13 39.11
N ASN A 329 4.21 12.99 38.29
CA ASN A 329 3.81 14.33 38.73
C ASN A 329 2.60 14.34 39.67
N ARG A 330 1.71 13.33 39.59
CA ARG A 330 0.62 13.16 40.58
C ARG A 330 1.17 12.67 41.92
N PHE A 331 2.06 11.68 41.93
CA PHE A 331 2.67 11.20 43.19
C PHE A 331 3.46 12.30 43.90
N ASN A 332 4.25 13.09 43.17
CA ASN A 332 4.98 14.24 43.76
C ASN A 332 4.07 15.37 44.29
N LYS A 333 2.77 15.38 43.94
CA LYS A 333 1.78 16.32 44.49
C LYS A 333 1.01 15.74 45.68
N CYS A 334 0.90 14.42 45.80
CA CYS A 334 0.24 13.75 46.93
C CYS A 334 1.16 13.62 48.16
N ASP A 335 2.48 13.61 47.98
CA ASP A 335 3.46 13.66 49.07
C ASP A 335 3.85 15.11 49.40
N MET A 336 2.98 15.87 50.07
CA MET A 336 3.38 16.93 51.02
C MET A 336 2.17 17.53 51.76
N PRO A 337 1.80 17.02 52.95
CA PRO A 337 1.43 17.93 54.03
C PRO A 337 2.69 18.72 54.40
N ARG A 338 2.67 20.04 54.21
CA ARG A 338 3.73 20.92 54.75
C ARG A 338 3.73 20.78 56.27
N LEU A 339 4.61 19.95 56.82
CA LEU A 339 5.10 20.09 58.18
C LEU A 339 5.95 21.37 58.26
N LYS A 340 5.28 22.52 58.27
CA LYS A 340 5.88 23.78 58.71
C LYS A 340 5.11 24.23 59.96
N HIS A 341 5.85 24.19 61.08
CA HIS A 341 5.53 24.69 62.42
C HIS A 341 4.85 23.72 63.38
N PHE A 342 5.62 22.76 63.90
CA PHE A 342 5.54 22.46 65.33
C PHE A 342 6.36 23.51 66.08
N ARG A 343 5.70 24.60 66.49
CA ARG A 343 6.14 25.40 67.64
C ARG A 343 5.42 24.81 68.85
N ALA A 344 6.19 24.42 69.87
CA ALA A 344 5.67 23.95 71.13
C ALA A 344 4.76 25.01 71.78
N GLN A 345 3.57 24.61 72.23
CA GLN A 345 2.91 25.01 73.49
C GLN A 345 1.43 24.57 73.50
N THR A 346 1.11 23.53 74.29
CA THR A 346 0.06 23.45 75.34
C THR A 346 -0.44 22.01 75.51
N PRO A 347 -0.60 21.51 76.75
CA PRO A 347 -1.08 20.16 77.01
C PRO A 347 -2.60 20.09 76.85
N CYS A 348 -3.06 19.03 76.19
CA CYS A 348 -4.46 18.66 76.05
C CYS A 348 -5.04 18.40 77.45
N GLN A 349 -5.95 19.26 77.92
CA GLN A 349 -6.77 18.98 79.10
C GLN A 349 -7.72 17.83 78.78
N THR A 350 -7.64 16.78 79.58
CA THR A 350 -8.66 15.75 79.77
C THR A 350 -10.00 16.41 80.09
N LYS A 351 -11.02 16.18 79.26
CA LYS A 351 -12.42 16.28 79.68
C LYS A 351 -12.98 14.86 79.78
N THR A 352 -13.23 14.46 81.02
CA THR A 352 -14.02 13.30 81.39
C THR A 352 -15.48 13.52 80.99
N LEU A 353 -16.12 12.45 80.52
CA LEU A 353 -17.54 12.38 80.21
C LEU A 353 -18.28 11.85 81.45
N HIS A 354 -18.51 12.70 82.45
CA HIS A 354 -19.51 12.51 83.50
C HIS A 354 -19.60 13.81 84.31
N ASP A 355 -20.59 14.65 83.97
CA ASP A 355 -21.21 15.68 84.85
C ASP A 355 -22.44 16.27 84.11
N ILE A 356 -23.35 15.38 83.71
CA ILE A 356 -24.77 15.70 83.48
C ILE A 356 -25.55 14.56 84.15
N LEU A 357 -25.77 14.69 85.46
CA LEU A 357 -26.99 14.38 86.21
C LEU A 357 -26.77 14.72 87.69
#